data_AF-A0A081AS99-F1
#
_entry.id   AF-A0A081AS99-F1
#
_cell.length_a   1.000
_cell.length_b   1.000
_cell.length_c   1.000
_cell.angle_alpha   90.00
_cell.angle_beta   90.00
_cell.angle_gamma   90.00
#
_symmetry.space_group_name_H-M   'P 1'
#
loop_
_entity.id
_entity.type
_entity.pdbx_description
1 polymer ?
#
loop_
_entity_poly.entity_id
_entity_poly.type
_entity_poly.pdbx_seq_one_letter_code
_entity_poly.pdbx_strand_id
1 'polypeptide(L)'
;MKVKVHVSAPETWITALPESLKHEFSLEELEQMKQQFSDFDTSGDGSIAASELIVLMESMGIATTLEEVQELIDKVDENRSGELEYPEFVRLVSDIRRGDGDKLAIFLQYSKHVMTIRRELIDLNAHPTLNSQVFGIKENAWEWKVLIQGPSDSPYAGGVFNFNVRFGHEYPFEPPIFSCSTRIYHPNFLLNGSMSLYGLLRRWDPEWRMRRLLEEVEKILATPDEELINEFEAETAEMLVGGGVDTRSAITSIIASAKSKAARHPRVIALECIAIYRNDLNTFNREARKLTLQCATSSM
;
A
#
# COMPACT_ATOMS: atom_id res chain seq x y z
N MET A 1 -24.70 27.40 -23.27
CA MET A 1 -24.94 26.02 -23.74
C MET A 1 -25.35 25.18 -22.54
N LYS A 2 -26.59 24.70 -22.48
CA LYS A 2 -27.01 23.72 -21.46
C LYS A 2 -26.47 22.36 -21.90
N VAL A 3 -25.53 21.81 -21.14
CA VAL A 3 -25.05 20.44 -21.33
C VAL A 3 -26.23 19.52 -21.07
N LYS A 4 -26.74 18.86 -22.12
CA LYS A 4 -27.66 17.74 -21.95
C LYS A 4 -26.82 16.59 -21.41
N VAL A 5 -26.96 16.31 -20.13
CA VAL A 5 -26.51 15.05 -19.54
C VAL A 5 -27.30 13.95 -20.23
N HIS A 6 -26.63 13.12 -21.02
CA HIS A 6 -27.22 11.91 -21.56
C HIS A 6 -27.37 10.95 -20.38
N VAL A 7 -28.56 10.90 -19.79
CA VAL A 7 -28.93 9.84 -18.85
C VAL A 7 -29.10 8.58 -19.70
N SER A 8 -28.13 7.67 -19.66
CA SER A 8 -28.31 6.30 -20.15
C SER A 8 -29.52 5.70 -19.46
N ALA A 9 -30.26 4.82 -20.14
CA ALA A 9 -31.38 4.12 -19.52
C ALA A 9 -30.96 3.56 -18.14
N PRO A 10 -31.78 3.67 -17.09
CA PRO A 10 -31.41 3.15 -15.79
C PRO A 10 -31.06 1.67 -15.95
N GLU A 11 -29.85 1.32 -15.54
CA GLU A 11 -29.33 -0.04 -15.69
C GLU A 11 -30.33 -1.03 -15.07
N THR A 12 -30.47 -2.22 -15.66
CA THR A 12 -31.53 -3.20 -15.33
C THR A 12 -31.55 -3.61 -13.85
N TRP A 13 -30.42 -3.47 -13.15
CA TRP A 13 -30.33 -3.71 -11.70
C TRP A 13 -30.94 -2.59 -10.85
N ILE A 14 -30.93 -1.32 -11.31
CA ILE A 14 -31.60 -0.20 -10.62
C ILE A 14 -33.10 -0.43 -10.64
N THR A 15 -33.65 -0.94 -11.74
CA THR A 15 -35.09 -1.24 -11.83
C THR A 15 -35.52 -2.39 -10.92
N ALA A 16 -34.60 -3.29 -10.55
CA ALA A 16 -34.86 -4.41 -9.65
C ALA A 16 -34.91 -4.02 -8.16
N LEU A 17 -34.45 -2.82 -7.80
CA LEU A 17 -34.52 -2.33 -6.43
C LEU A 17 -35.97 -1.94 -6.04
N PRO A 18 -36.39 -2.19 -4.78
CA PRO A 18 -37.62 -1.62 -4.22
C PRO A 18 -37.61 -0.08 -4.30
N GLU A 19 -38.77 0.52 -4.61
CA GLU A 19 -38.91 2.00 -4.70
C GLU A 19 -38.53 2.72 -3.40
N SER A 20 -38.73 2.08 -2.23
CA SER A 20 -38.34 2.63 -0.94
C SER A 20 -36.82 2.87 -0.82
N LEU A 21 -36.00 1.98 -1.37
CA LEU A 21 -34.53 2.08 -1.31
C LEU A 21 -33.99 3.08 -2.34
N LYS A 22 -34.65 3.24 -3.50
CA LYS A 22 -34.25 4.22 -4.53
C LYS A 22 -34.32 5.67 -4.05
N HIS A 23 -35.21 5.96 -3.12
CA HIS A 23 -35.37 7.30 -2.55
C HIS A 23 -34.50 7.55 -1.31
N GLU A 24 -33.95 6.49 -0.72
CA GLU A 24 -33.09 6.58 0.46
C GLU A 24 -31.63 6.91 0.11
N PHE A 25 -31.17 6.42 -1.04
CA PHE A 25 -29.79 6.58 -1.48
C PHE A 25 -29.72 7.39 -2.78
N SER A 26 -28.66 8.19 -2.92
CA SER A 26 -28.29 8.80 -4.19
C SER A 26 -27.87 7.74 -5.20
N LEU A 27 -27.95 8.05 -6.50
CA LEU A 27 -27.47 7.16 -7.55
C LEU A 27 -25.98 6.81 -7.38
N GLU A 28 -25.18 7.77 -6.94
CA GLU A 28 -23.75 7.55 -6.67
C GLU A 28 -23.52 6.57 -5.52
N GLU A 29 -24.32 6.64 -4.45
CA GLU A 29 -24.27 5.66 -3.35
C GLU A 29 -24.68 4.26 -3.83
N LEU A 30 -25.73 4.14 -4.65
CA LEU A 30 -26.16 2.86 -5.20
C LEU A 30 -25.14 2.24 -6.15
N GLU A 31 -24.50 3.04 -7.00
CA GLU A 31 -23.38 2.61 -7.85
C GLU A 31 -22.17 2.16 -7.01
N GLN A 32 -21.84 2.89 -5.94
CA GLN A 32 -20.79 2.47 -5.00
C GLN A 32 -21.14 1.13 -4.34
N MET A 33 -22.38 0.94 -3.90
CA MET A 33 -22.84 -0.34 -3.35
C MET A 33 -22.83 -1.45 -4.39
N LYS A 34 -23.12 -1.16 -5.66
CA LYS A 34 -23.05 -2.15 -6.75
C LYS A 34 -21.62 -2.60 -7.01
N GLN A 35 -20.68 -1.66 -6.99
CA GLN A 35 -19.26 -2.00 -7.08
C GLN A 35 -18.83 -2.85 -5.89
N GLN A 36 -19.22 -2.46 -4.66
CA GLN A 36 -18.93 -3.26 -3.47
C GLN A 36 -19.48 -4.67 -3.59
N PHE A 37 -20.75 -4.82 -3.95
CA PHE A 37 -21.39 -6.12 -4.17
C PHE A 37 -20.58 -6.99 -5.14
N SER A 38 -20.17 -6.43 -6.28
CA SER A 38 -19.35 -7.14 -7.26
C SER A 38 -17.94 -7.49 -6.75
N ASP A 39 -17.41 -6.73 -5.80
CA ASP A 39 -16.12 -7.05 -5.19
C ASP A 39 -16.27 -8.21 -4.17
N PHE A 40 -17.43 -8.36 -3.54
CA PHE A 40 -17.77 -9.46 -2.62
C PHE A 40 -18.11 -10.76 -3.35
N ASP A 41 -18.86 -10.68 -4.44
CA ASP A 41 -19.20 -11.79 -5.33
C ASP A 41 -17.95 -12.21 -6.13
N THR A 42 -17.08 -12.97 -5.47
CA THR A 42 -15.83 -13.44 -6.06
C THR A 42 -16.04 -14.55 -7.08
N SER A 43 -17.15 -15.28 -6.96
CA SER A 43 -17.54 -16.34 -7.88
C SER A 43 -18.12 -15.79 -9.20
N GLY A 44 -18.69 -14.58 -9.15
CA GLY A 44 -19.34 -13.90 -10.27
C GLY A 44 -20.71 -14.50 -10.63
N ASP A 45 -21.37 -15.19 -9.70
CA ASP A 45 -22.66 -15.84 -9.93
C ASP A 45 -23.86 -14.91 -9.70
N GLY A 46 -23.62 -13.70 -9.20
CA GLY A 46 -24.64 -12.68 -8.99
C GLY A 46 -25.26 -12.68 -7.60
N SER A 47 -24.74 -13.49 -6.68
CA SER A 47 -25.06 -13.53 -5.25
C SER A 47 -23.77 -13.55 -4.42
N ILE A 48 -23.88 -13.27 -3.12
CA ILE A 48 -22.76 -13.36 -2.18
C ILE A 48 -23.04 -14.48 -1.20
N ALA A 49 -22.27 -15.56 -1.29
CA ALA A 49 -22.39 -16.68 -0.37
C ALA A 49 -21.80 -16.34 1.01
N ALA A 50 -22.30 -16.97 2.07
CA ALA A 50 -21.77 -16.82 3.43
C ALA A 50 -20.25 -17.09 3.48
N SER A 51 -19.77 -18.06 2.71
CA SER A 51 -18.35 -18.40 2.62
C SER A 51 -17.49 -17.28 2.04
N GLU A 52 -18.00 -16.51 1.06
CA GLU A 52 -17.27 -15.39 0.46
C GLU A 52 -17.14 -14.22 1.45
N LEU A 53 -18.20 -13.96 2.21
CA LEU A 53 -18.19 -12.95 3.27
C LEU A 53 -17.21 -13.31 4.39
N ILE A 54 -17.21 -14.58 4.83
CA ILE A 54 -16.29 -15.10 5.87
C ILE A 54 -14.84 -14.95 5.41
N VAL A 55 -14.51 -15.39 4.19
CA VAL A 55 -13.14 -15.27 3.65
C VAL A 55 -12.67 -13.82 3.66
N LEU A 56 -13.55 -12.87 3.33
CA LEU A 56 -13.19 -11.46 3.43
C LEU A 56 -13.01 -11.03 4.90
N MET A 57 -13.94 -11.35 5.80
CA MET A 57 -13.88 -11.01 7.23
C MET A 57 -12.59 -11.53 7.88
N GLU A 58 -12.25 -12.79 7.63
CA GLU A 58 -11.02 -13.43 8.10
C GLU A 58 -9.77 -12.70 7.56
N SER A 59 -9.76 -12.35 6.27
CA SER A 59 -8.62 -11.64 5.66
C SER A 59 -8.41 -10.23 6.23
N MET A 60 -9.42 -9.67 6.91
CA MET A 60 -9.35 -8.38 7.61
C MET A 60 -9.03 -8.55 9.11
N GLY A 61 -8.82 -9.78 9.57
CA GLY A 61 -8.59 -10.10 10.99
C GLY A 61 -9.84 -10.02 11.86
N ILE A 62 -11.04 -9.99 11.27
CA ILE A 62 -12.30 -9.97 11.99
C ILE A 62 -12.74 -11.42 12.21
N ALA A 63 -12.64 -11.90 13.44
CA ALA A 63 -13.15 -13.22 13.82
C ALA A 63 -14.69 -13.22 13.70
N THR A 64 -15.21 -14.11 12.86
CA THR A 64 -16.66 -14.34 12.71
C THR A 64 -16.92 -15.82 12.56
N THR A 65 -18.16 -16.26 12.83
CA THR A 65 -18.57 -17.66 12.58
C THR A 65 -19.55 -17.73 11.42
N LEU A 66 -19.70 -18.94 10.86
CA LEU A 66 -20.68 -19.17 9.81
C LEU A 66 -22.10 -18.84 10.28
N GLU A 67 -22.43 -19.14 11.54
CA GLU A 67 -23.72 -18.84 12.13
C GLU A 67 -23.95 -17.33 12.23
N GLU A 68 -22.96 -16.56 12.68
CA GLU A 68 -23.06 -15.09 12.74
C GLU A 68 -23.34 -14.49 11.35
N VAL A 69 -22.66 -14.97 10.32
CA VAL A 69 -22.84 -14.49 8.95
C VAL A 69 -24.19 -14.93 8.38
N GLN A 70 -24.59 -16.18 8.61
CA GLN A 70 -25.88 -16.70 8.13
C GLN A 70 -27.05 -15.93 8.76
N GLU A 71 -26.99 -15.63 10.06
CA GLU A 71 -28.00 -14.81 10.73
C GLU A 71 -28.13 -13.41 10.12
N LEU A 72 -27.07 -12.87 9.51
CA LEU A 72 -27.12 -11.58 8.82
C LEU A 72 -27.77 -11.70 7.44
N ILE A 73 -27.46 -12.76 6.71
CA ILE A 73 -28.09 -13.07 5.42
C ILE A 73 -29.59 -13.29 5.62
N ASP A 74 -29.96 -14.16 6.57
CA ASP A 74 -31.34 -14.55 6.85
C ASP A 74 -32.25 -13.37 7.24
N LYS A 75 -31.69 -12.25 7.72
CA LYS A 75 -32.45 -11.04 8.06
C LYS A 75 -32.99 -10.30 6.84
N VAL A 76 -32.29 -10.37 5.71
CA VAL A 76 -32.59 -9.62 4.49
C VAL A 76 -32.90 -10.50 3.28
N ASP A 77 -32.62 -11.80 3.38
CA ASP A 77 -32.94 -12.85 2.41
C ASP A 77 -34.46 -13.10 2.38
N GLU A 78 -35.16 -12.36 1.51
CA GLU A 78 -36.62 -12.45 1.39
C GLU A 78 -37.04 -13.67 0.57
N ASN A 79 -36.21 -14.06 -0.40
CA ASN A 79 -36.55 -15.11 -1.34
C ASN A 79 -36.10 -16.51 -0.89
N ARG A 80 -35.33 -16.58 0.20
CA ARG A 80 -34.73 -17.78 0.80
C ARG A 80 -33.76 -18.50 -0.12
N SER A 81 -32.94 -17.73 -0.84
CA SER A 81 -31.85 -18.27 -1.63
C SER A 81 -30.73 -18.82 -0.75
N GLY A 82 -30.61 -18.31 0.49
CA GLY A 82 -29.51 -18.61 1.41
C GLY A 82 -28.24 -17.82 1.10
N GLU A 83 -28.29 -16.92 0.12
CA GLU A 83 -27.19 -16.07 -0.32
C GLU A 83 -27.68 -14.62 -0.41
N LEU A 84 -26.75 -13.65 -0.43
CA LEU A 84 -27.11 -12.24 -0.53
C LEU A 84 -27.17 -11.81 -1.99
N GLU A 85 -28.35 -11.51 -2.49
CA GLU A 85 -28.49 -10.87 -3.81
C GLU A 85 -28.36 -9.36 -3.70
N TYR A 86 -28.13 -8.68 -4.84
CA TYR A 86 -27.89 -7.24 -4.83
C TYR A 86 -28.97 -6.41 -4.13
N PRO A 87 -30.29 -6.63 -4.34
CA PRO A 87 -31.33 -5.89 -3.62
C PRO A 87 -31.29 -6.12 -2.09
N GLU A 88 -30.93 -7.32 -1.66
CA GLU A 88 -30.86 -7.72 -0.25
C GLU A 88 -29.61 -7.14 0.42
N PHE A 89 -28.49 -7.10 -0.31
CA PHE A 89 -27.29 -6.37 0.10
C PHE A 89 -27.58 -4.89 0.35
N VAL A 90 -28.33 -4.21 -0.52
CA VAL A 90 -28.69 -2.80 -0.31
C VAL A 90 -29.58 -2.62 0.94
N ARG A 91 -30.49 -3.55 1.21
CA ARG A 91 -31.28 -3.56 2.45
C ARG A 91 -30.40 -3.74 3.68
N LEU A 92 -29.46 -4.68 3.63
CA LEU A 92 -28.50 -4.91 4.71
C LEU A 92 -27.73 -3.63 5.05
N VAL A 93 -27.22 -2.92 4.03
CA VAL A 93 -26.51 -1.65 4.20
C VAL A 93 -27.42 -0.56 4.79
N SER A 94 -28.68 -0.49 4.33
CA SER A 94 -29.70 0.44 4.84
C SER A 94 -30.01 0.22 6.31
N ASP A 95 -30.20 -1.03 6.74
CA ASP A 95 -30.52 -1.36 8.12
C ASP A 95 -29.34 -1.06 9.06
N ILE A 96 -28.10 -1.31 8.61
CA ILE A 96 -26.89 -0.94 9.36
C ILE A 96 -26.80 0.58 9.55
N ARG A 97 -27.11 1.37 8.52
CA ARG A 97 -27.10 2.84 8.59
C ARG A 97 -28.10 3.38 9.62
N ARG A 98 -29.17 2.63 9.92
CA ARG A 98 -30.20 3.00 10.90
C ARG A 98 -29.88 2.63 12.35
N GLY A 99 -28.75 1.96 12.61
CA GLY A 99 -28.16 1.89 13.96
C GLY A 99 -28.07 0.52 14.62
N ASP A 100 -28.16 -0.59 13.87
CA ASP A 100 -28.23 -1.95 14.45
C ASP A 100 -27.02 -2.87 14.20
N GLY A 101 -25.82 -2.34 13.90
CA GLY A 101 -24.68 -3.22 13.62
C GLY A 101 -23.29 -2.61 13.76
N ASP A 102 -22.75 -2.57 14.97
CA ASP A 102 -21.37 -2.09 15.22
C ASP A 102 -20.33 -2.91 14.44
N LYS A 103 -20.36 -4.24 14.52
CA LYS A 103 -19.37 -5.12 13.87
C LYS A 103 -19.49 -5.11 12.33
N LEU A 104 -20.72 -5.02 11.82
CA LEU A 104 -21.00 -5.09 10.38
C LEU A 104 -20.83 -3.73 9.68
N ALA A 105 -21.15 -2.61 10.35
CA ALA A 105 -20.82 -1.27 9.87
C ALA A 105 -19.29 -1.11 9.73
N ILE A 106 -18.56 -1.53 10.76
CA ILE A 106 -17.09 -1.54 10.76
C ILE A 106 -16.56 -2.42 9.62
N PHE A 107 -17.13 -3.61 9.43
CA PHE A 107 -16.79 -4.50 8.32
C PHE A 107 -17.03 -3.87 6.95
N LEU A 108 -18.22 -3.32 6.69
CA LEU A 108 -18.55 -2.70 5.41
C LEU A 108 -17.65 -1.48 5.15
N GLN A 109 -17.36 -0.68 6.18
CA GLN A 109 -16.44 0.45 6.07
C GLN A 109 -15.02 0.00 5.70
N TYR A 110 -14.48 -1.04 6.36
CA TYR A 110 -13.15 -1.54 6.06
C TYR A 110 -13.07 -2.35 4.77
N SER A 111 -14.15 -3.02 4.38
CA SER A 111 -14.21 -3.78 3.12
C SER A 111 -13.91 -2.89 1.92
N LYS A 112 -14.39 -1.64 1.89
CA LYS A 112 -14.10 -0.68 0.81
C LYS A 112 -12.60 -0.46 0.62
N HIS A 113 -11.87 -0.31 1.71
CA HIS A 113 -10.43 -0.10 1.69
C HIS A 113 -9.70 -1.34 1.21
N VAL A 114 -10.08 -2.50 1.75
CA VAL A 114 -9.50 -3.80 1.39
C VAL A 114 -9.76 -4.18 -0.05
N MET A 115 -10.97 -3.94 -0.57
CA MET A 115 -11.29 -4.17 -1.98
C MET A 115 -10.55 -3.21 -2.90
N THR A 116 -10.34 -1.96 -2.47
CA THR A 116 -9.49 -1.02 -3.22
C THR A 116 -8.05 -1.52 -3.30
N ILE A 117 -7.49 -1.97 -2.18
CA ILE A 117 -6.16 -2.60 -2.13
C ILE A 117 -6.14 -3.83 -3.05
N ARG A 118 -7.07 -4.79 -2.90
CA ARG A 118 -7.14 -5.98 -3.77
C ARG A 118 -7.21 -5.64 -5.27
N ARG A 119 -7.97 -4.62 -5.66
CA ARG A 119 -8.02 -4.16 -7.06
C ARG A 119 -6.67 -3.61 -7.53
N GLU A 120 -5.97 -2.83 -6.71
CA GLU A 120 -4.61 -2.39 -7.01
C GLU A 120 -3.64 -3.58 -7.14
N LEU A 121 -3.76 -4.61 -6.31
CA LEU A 121 -2.94 -5.84 -6.42
C LEU A 121 -3.19 -6.56 -7.75
N ILE A 122 -4.45 -6.71 -8.14
CA ILE A 122 -4.83 -7.37 -9.40
C ILE A 122 -4.32 -6.54 -10.59
N ASP A 123 -4.50 -5.23 -10.57
CA ASP A 123 -4.00 -4.34 -11.63
C ASP A 123 -2.48 -4.39 -11.75
N LEU A 124 -1.74 -4.37 -10.63
CA LEU A 124 -0.28 -4.48 -10.64
C LEU A 124 0.20 -5.86 -11.10
N ASN A 125 -0.55 -6.93 -10.88
CA ASN A 125 -0.22 -8.24 -11.41
C ASN A 125 -0.53 -8.39 -12.90
N ALA A 126 -1.60 -7.76 -13.38
CA ALA A 126 -1.94 -7.73 -14.80
C ALA A 126 -1.03 -6.78 -15.60
N HIS A 127 -0.66 -5.66 -14.99
CA HIS A 127 0.11 -4.57 -15.58
C HIS A 127 1.26 -4.16 -14.63
N PRO A 128 2.30 -5.00 -14.46
CA PRO A 128 3.41 -4.71 -13.55
C PRO A 128 4.16 -3.44 -13.95
N THR A 129 4.83 -2.81 -12.97
CA THR A 129 5.82 -1.77 -13.26
C THR A 129 7.09 -2.39 -13.84
N LEU A 130 8.11 -1.58 -14.15
CA LEU A 130 9.27 -2.04 -14.93
C LEU A 130 10.04 -3.17 -14.24
N ASN A 131 10.25 -3.06 -12.93
CA ASN A 131 11.12 -3.96 -12.18
C ASN A 131 10.44 -4.61 -10.98
N SER A 132 9.14 -4.39 -10.76
CA SER A 132 8.46 -4.88 -9.57
C SER A 132 7.53 -6.06 -9.82
N GLN A 133 7.41 -6.91 -8.80
CA GLN A 133 6.41 -7.95 -8.70
C GLN A 133 5.75 -7.88 -7.31
N VAL A 134 4.42 -7.97 -7.27
CA VAL A 134 3.62 -7.71 -6.06
C VAL A 134 2.85 -8.95 -5.65
N PHE A 135 2.86 -9.25 -4.35
CA PHE A 135 2.22 -10.43 -3.78
C PHE A 135 1.36 -10.02 -2.58
N GLY A 136 0.08 -10.41 -2.60
CA GLY A 136 -0.77 -10.32 -1.42
C GLY A 136 -0.43 -11.39 -0.39
N ILE A 137 -0.66 -11.10 0.90
CA ILE A 137 -0.56 -12.08 1.98
C ILE A 137 -1.94 -12.73 2.19
N LYS A 138 -2.02 -14.05 2.01
CA LYS A 138 -3.29 -14.79 1.98
C LYS A 138 -4.19 -14.54 3.20
N GLU A 139 -3.59 -14.48 4.39
CA GLU A 139 -4.29 -14.33 5.67
C GLU A 139 -4.39 -12.87 6.14
N ASN A 140 -3.83 -11.92 5.38
CA ASN A 140 -3.81 -10.52 5.76
C ASN A 140 -3.89 -9.61 4.52
N ALA A 141 -5.10 -9.14 4.22
CA ALA A 141 -5.35 -8.28 3.07
C ALA A 141 -4.73 -6.87 3.21
N TRP A 142 -4.25 -6.52 4.41
CA TRP A 142 -3.57 -5.25 4.70
C TRP A 142 -2.05 -5.32 4.54
N GLU A 143 -1.50 -6.46 4.13
CA GLU A 143 -0.07 -6.62 3.93
C GLU A 143 0.26 -7.19 2.57
N TRP A 144 1.25 -6.58 1.90
CA TRP A 144 1.84 -7.12 0.68
C TRP A 144 3.34 -7.34 0.84
N LYS A 145 3.85 -8.24 0.02
CA LYS A 145 5.27 -8.35 -0.28
C LYS A 145 5.52 -7.85 -1.69
N VAL A 146 6.55 -7.03 -1.87
CA VAL A 146 6.98 -6.54 -3.18
C VAL A 146 8.42 -6.96 -3.41
N LEU A 147 8.70 -7.49 -4.60
CA LEU A 147 10.05 -7.76 -5.07
C LEU A 147 10.40 -6.74 -6.14
N ILE A 148 11.48 -5.99 -5.97
CA ILE A 148 11.99 -5.06 -6.99
C ILE A 148 13.34 -5.57 -7.48
N GLN A 149 13.45 -5.82 -8.78
CA GLN A 149 14.71 -6.14 -9.43
C GLN A 149 15.59 -4.90 -9.54
N GLY A 150 16.88 -5.05 -9.22
CA GLY A 150 17.82 -3.95 -9.37
C GLY A 150 18.00 -3.55 -10.84
N PRO A 151 17.92 -2.25 -11.19
CA PRO A 151 18.05 -1.79 -12.56
C PRO A 151 19.37 -2.23 -13.22
N SER A 152 19.33 -2.67 -14.47
CA SER A 152 20.47 -3.29 -15.17
C SER A 152 21.66 -2.36 -15.41
N ASP A 153 21.40 -1.05 -15.49
CA ASP A 153 22.37 0.02 -15.69
C ASP A 153 22.91 0.62 -14.37
N SER A 154 22.47 0.08 -13.23
CA SER A 154 22.85 0.52 -11.89
C SER A 154 23.84 -0.46 -11.23
N PRO A 155 24.50 -0.09 -10.11
CA PRO A 155 25.26 -1.05 -9.31
C PRO A 155 24.40 -2.15 -8.67
N TYR A 156 23.07 -2.06 -8.76
CA TYR A 156 22.14 -3.03 -8.20
C TYR A 156 21.71 -4.13 -9.18
N ALA A 157 22.20 -4.09 -10.42
CA ALA A 157 21.90 -5.07 -11.46
C ALA A 157 22.07 -6.53 -10.97
N GLY A 158 21.05 -7.35 -11.21
CA GLY A 158 21.01 -8.76 -10.77
C GLY A 158 20.63 -8.96 -9.31
N GLY A 159 20.40 -7.90 -8.54
CA GLY A 159 19.84 -7.95 -7.20
C GLY A 159 18.31 -8.06 -7.20
N VAL A 160 17.76 -8.64 -6.14
CA VAL A 160 16.31 -8.63 -5.85
C VAL A 160 16.10 -8.08 -4.45
N PHE A 161 15.35 -6.99 -4.34
CA PHE A 161 15.10 -6.29 -3.08
C PHE A 161 13.67 -6.58 -2.61
N ASN A 162 13.57 -7.14 -1.40
CA ASN A 162 12.30 -7.51 -0.78
C ASN A 162 11.78 -6.34 0.05
N PHE A 163 10.60 -5.85 -0.30
CA PHE A 163 9.86 -4.83 0.43
C PHE A 163 8.62 -5.41 1.08
N ASN A 164 8.32 -4.94 2.28
CA ASN A 164 7.08 -5.22 2.98
C ASN A 164 6.21 -3.96 2.97
N VAL A 165 4.95 -4.13 2.63
CA VAL A 165 3.93 -3.08 2.61
C VAL A 165 2.90 -3.41 3.67
N ARG A 166 2.55 -2.44 4.50
CA ARG A 166 1.41 -2.52 5.41
C ARG A 166 0.52 -1.32 5.22
N PHE A 167 -0.72 -1.57 4.81
CA PHE A 167 -1.73 -0.54 4.60
C PHE A 167 -2.38 -0.14 5.92
N GLY A 168 -2.56 1.17 6.12
CA GLY A 168 -3.36 1.71 7.21
C GLY A 168 -4.84 1.84 6.82
N HIS A 169 -5.69 2.06 7.81
CA HIS A 169 -7.13 2.26 7.58
C HIS A 169 -7.46 3.55 6.81
N GLU A 170 -6.53 4.50 6.78
CA GLU A 170 -6.67 5.77 6.05
C GLU A 170 -6.08 5.72 4.63
N TYR A 171 -5.61 4.57 4.15
CA TYR A 171 -5.09 4.45 2.78
C TYR A 171 -6.21 4.68 1.75
N PRO A 172 -6.03 5.54 0.72
CA PRO A 172 -4.78 6.14 0.25
C PRO A 172 -4.50 7.55 0.80
N PHE A 173 -5.33 8.11 1.68
CA PHE A 173 -5.11 9.46 2.19
C PHE A 173 -3.84 9.54 3.03
N GLU A 174 -3.54 8.48 3.76
CA GLU A 174 -2.22 8.24 4.33
C GLU A 174 -1.44 7.19 3.51
N PRO A 175 -0.11 7.37 3.34
CA PRO A 175 0.73 6.38 2.68
C PRO A 175 0.76 5.06 3.47
N PRO A 176 1.01 3.92 2.80
CA PRO A 176 1.28 2.68 3.50
C PRO A 176 2.66 2.75 4.18
N ILE A 177 2.85 1.92 5.20
CA ILE A 177 4.19 1.64 5.70
C ILE A 177 4.91 0.81 4.63
N PHE A 178 5.96 1.37 4.05
CA PHE A 178 6.73 0.74 2.97
C PHE A 178 8.19 0.60 3.41
N SER A 179 8.68 -0.62 3.55
CA SER A 179 10.00 -0.88 4.14
C SER A 179 10.81 -1.92 3.36
N CYS A 180 12.09 -1.65 3.13
CA CYS A 180 13.00 -2.61 2.53
C CYS A 180 13.54 -3.55 3.60
N SER A 181 13.29 -4.85 3.47
CA SER A 181 13.86 -5.88 4.36
C SER A 181 15.25 -6.36 3.92
N THR A 182 15.58 -6.14 2.64
CA THR A 182 16.89 -6.47 2.07
C THR A 182 17.90 -5.38 2.43
N ARG A 183 19.08 -5.77 2.91
CA ARG A 183 20.16 -4.79 3.15
C ARG A 183 20.59 -4.21 1.80
N ILE A 184 20.65 -2.88 1.73
CA ILE A 184 21.03 -2.17 0.52
C ILE A 184 22.00 -1.04 0.88
N TYR A 185 23.05 -0.90 0.08
CA TYR A 185 24.02 0.17 0.20
C TYR A 185 23.67 1.24 -0.84
N HIS A 186 22.86 2.21 -0.43
CA HIS A 186 22.27 3.22 -1.32
C HIS A 186 22.14 4.57 -0.60
N PRO A 187 22.42 5.73 -1.26
CA PRO A 187 22.36 7.05 -0.62
C PRO A 187 20.99 7.40 -0.01
N ASN A 188 19.89 7.08 -0.69
CA ASN A 188 18.51 7.29 -0.19
C ASN A 188 17.95 6.20 0.76
N PHE A 189 18.72 5.18 1.14
CA PHE A 189 18.24 4.09 2.02
C PHE A 189 19.09 3.96 3.28
N LEU A 190 18.46 3.60 4.40
CA LEU A 190 19.21 3.15 5.58
C LEU A 190 19.59 1.68 5.42
N LEU A 191 20.81 1.32 5.83
CA LEU A 191 21.38 -0.03 5.65
C LEU A 191 20.54 -1.16 6.28
N ASN A 192 19.78 -0.86 7.35
CA ASN A 192 18.90 -1.81 8.05
C ASN A 192 17.43 -1.73 7.60
N GLY A 193 17.13 -0.97 6.55
CA GLY A 193 15.77 -0.87 6.01
C GLY A 193 14.82 0.05 6.76
N SER A 194 15.10 0.35 8.04
CA SER A 194 14.11 0.84 9.01
C SER A 194 13.65 2.30 8.86
N MET A 195 14.26 3.08 7.95
CA MET A 195 13.71 4.38 7.50
C MET A 195 13.88 4.60 5.99
N SER A 196 14.01 3.50 5.22
CA SER A 196 14.10 3.60 3.77
C SER A 196 12.89 4.39 3.28
N LEU A 197 13.12 5.43 2.48
CA LEU A 197 12.06 6.16 1.79
C LEU A 197 11.14 7.03 2.67
N TYR A 198 11.46 7.29 3.95
CA TYR A 198 10.67 8.20 4.79
C TYR A 198 10.50 9.59 4.13
N GLY A 199 11.58 10.14 3.58
CA GLY A 199 11.52 11.41 2.83
C GLY A 199 10.64 11.31 1.57
N LEU A 200 10.66 10.18 0.86
CA LEU A 200 9.79 9.95 -0.30
C LEU A 200 8.31 9.90 0.12
N LEU A 201 7.98 9.19 1.21
CA LEU A 201 6.60 9.08 1.69
C LEU A 201 6.03 10.40 2.20
N ARG A 202 6.86 11.39 2.56
CA ARG A 202 6.39 12.77 2.85
C ARG A 202 5.88 13.49 1.60
N ARG A 203 6.25 13.02 0.41
CA ARG A 203 5.78 13.52 -0.89
C ARG A 203 4.54 12.75 -1.39
N TRP A 204 3.98 11.86 -0.56
CA TRP A 204 2.83 11.04 -0.92
C TRP A 204 1.63 11.90 -1.33
N ASP A 205 1.01 11.48 -2.42
CA ASP A 205 -0.27 11.99 -2.90
C ASP A 205 -1.24 10.80 -3.02
N PRO A 206 -2.50 10.89 -2.56
CA PRO A 206 -3.46 9.79 -2.66
C PRO A 206 -3.72 9.28 -4.08
N GLU A 207 -3.46 10.10 -5.11
CA GLU A 207 -3.54 9.70 -6.52
C GLU A 207 -2.37 8.80 -6.94
N TRP A 208 -1.26 8.80 -6.20
CA TRP A 208 -0.10 7.96 -6.50
C TRP A 208 -0.43 6.49 -6.43
N ARG A 209 -1.18 6.12 -5.37
CA ARG A 209 -1.45 4.72 -5.04
C ARG A 209 -0.15 3.91 -4.96
N MET A 210 -0.24 2.58 -4.93
CA MET A 210 0.98 1.76 -4.90
C MET A 210 1.79 1.88 -6.19
N ARG A 211 1.14 2.02 -7.36
CA ARG A 211 1.85 2.07 -8.66
C ARG A 211 2.90 3.17 -8.72
N ARG A 212 2.54 4.43 -8.43
CA ARG A 212 3.52 5.53 -8.50
C ARG A 212 4.59 5.40 -7.44
N LEU A 213 4.26 4.93 -6.25
CA LEU A 213 5.27 4.66 -5.21
C LEU A 213 6.32 3.66 -5.71
N LEU A 214 5.90 2.56 -6.34
CA LEU A 214 6.83 1.58 -6.92
C LEU A 214 7.68 2.19 -8.03
N GLU A 215 7.09 2.98 -8.93
CA GLU A 215 7.83 3.70 -9.98
C GLU A 215 8.87 4.68 -9.41
N GLU A 216 8.55 5.42 -8.35
CA GLU A 216 9.51 6.33 -7.70
C GLU A 216 10.65 5.57 -7.02
N VAL A 217 10.36 4.44 -6.38
CA VAL A 217 11.40 3.59 -5.77
C VAL A 217 12.31 2.99 -6.84
N GLU A 218 11.76 2.53 -7.96
CA GLU A 218 12.52 2.04 -9.11
C GLU A 218 13.44 3.14 -9.69
N LYS A 219 12.94 4.37 -9.81
CA LYS A 219 13.73 5.54 -10.25
C LYS A 219 14.87 5.83 -9.27
N ILE A 220 14.59 5.85 -7.97
CA ILE A 220 15.61 6.11 -6.94
C ILE A 220 16.70 5.03 -6.99
N LEU A 221 16.33 3.76 -7.13
CA LEU A 221 17.30 2.67 -7.27
C LEU A 221 18.17 2.82 -8.52
N ALA A 222 17.63 3.33 -9.62
CA ALA A 222 18.41 3.58 -10.83
C ALA A 222 19.32 4.80 -10.66
N THR A 223 18.81 5.88 -10.09
CA THR A 223 19.51 7.15 -9.90
C THR A 223 19.13 7.75 -8.54
N PRO A 224 20.09 7.87 -7.60
CA PRO A 224 19.82 8.46 -6.30
C PRO A 224 19.22 9.88 -6.39
N ASP A 225 18.17 10.13 -5.60
CA ASP A 225 17.49 11.42 -5.54
C ASP A 225 18.27 12.38 -4.61
N GLU A 226 18.88 13.43 -5.19
CA GLU A 226 19.68 14.40 -4.47
C GLU A 226 18.89 15.28 -3.50
N GLU A 227 17.61 15.57 -3.78
CA GLU A 227 16.79 16.38 -2.88
C GLU A 227 16.50 15.60 -1.59
N LEU A 228 16.12 14.33 -1.71
CA LEU A 228 15.92 13.45 -0.57
C LEU A 228 17.21 13.23 0.23
N ILE A 229 18.37 13.18 -0.44
CA ILE A 229 19.69 13.15 0.23
C ILE A 229 19.90 14.42 1.06
N ASN A 230 19.63 15.59 0.47
CA ASN A 230 19.84 16.87 1.16
C ASN A 230 18.89 17.05 2.35
N GLU A 231 17.62 16.67 2.21
CA GLU A 231 16.65 16.66 3.31
C GLU A 231 17.14 15.75 4.45
N PHE A 232 17.60 14.53 4.12
CA PHE A 232 18.14 13.59 5.10
C PHE A 232 19.38 14.12 5.82
N GLU A 233 20.31 14.77 5.10
CA GLU A 233 21.50 15.39 5.70
C GLU A 233 21.11 16.52 6.66
N ALA A 234 20.18 17.39 6.28
CA ALA A 234 19.70 18.49 7.12
C ALA A 234 19.05 17.99 8.41
N GLU A 235 18.11 17.04 8.31
CA GLU A 235 17.47 16.43 9.48
C GLU A 235 18.47 15.71 10.39
N THR A 236 19.47 15.05 9.80
CA THR A 236 20.50 14.34 10.58
C THR A 236 21.42 15.32 11.31
N ALA A 237 21.79 16.43 10.66
CA ALA A 237 22.60 17.49 11.27
C ALA A 237 21.86 18.12 12.45
N GLU A 238 20.59 18.50 12.27
CA GLU A 238 19.75 19.07 13.33
C GLU A 238 19.59 18.10 14.50
N MET A 239 19.32 16.82 14.23
CA MET A 239 19.15 15.79 15.26
C MET A 239 20.42 15.55 16.10
N LEU A 240 21.60 15.53 15.47
CA LEU A 240 22.84 15.09 16.14
C LEU A 240 23.70 16.23 16.68
N VAL A 241 23.61 17.42 16.11
CA VAL A 241 24.44 18.59 16.47
C VAL A 241 23.59 19.76 17.00
N GLY A 242 22.26 19.72 16.78
CA GLY A 242 21.35 20.82 17.11
C GLY A 242 21.21 21.85 15.99
N GLY A 243 20.23 22.75 16.11
CA GLY A 243 20.02 23.84 15.16
C GLY A 243 21.12 24.91 15.21
N GLY A 244 21.31 25.64 14.10
CA GLY A 244 22.22 26.79 14.01
C GLY A 244 23.64 26.50 13.51
N VAL A 245 23.94 25.24 13.16
CA VAL A 245 25.20 24.86 12.50
C VAL A 245 24.93 24.58 11.02
N ASP A 246 25.82 25.05 10.14
CA ASP A 246 25.80 24.71 8.72
C ASP A 246 25.84 23.18 8.51
N THR A 247 24.90 22.67 7.71
CA THR A 247 24.70 21.23 7.51
C THR A 247 25.98 20.54 7.06
N ARG A 248 26.70 21.10 6.08
CA ARG A 248 27.91 20.50 5.53
C ARG A 248 29.02 20.37 6.58
N SER A 249 29.18 21.40 7.41
CA SER A 249 30.13 21.42 8.52
C SER A 249 29.76 20.39 9.60
N ALA A 250 28.47 20.29 9.93
CA ALA A 250 27.95 19.30 10.88
C ALA A 250 28.18 17.86 10.38
N ILE A 251 27.83 17.54 9.12
CA ILE A 251 28.03 16.21 8.54
C ILE A 251 29.52 15.82 8.54
N THR A 252 30.41 16.74 8.17
CA THR A 252 31.86 16.49 8.17
C THR A 252 32.36 16.10 9.57
N SER A 253 31.91 16.83 10.60
CA SER A 253 32.25 16.54 12.01
C SER A 253 31.68 15.20 12.48
N ILE A 254 30.42 14.89 12.13
CA ILE A 254 29.75 13.62 12.46
C ILE A 254 30.54 12.44 11.89
N ILE A 255 30.90 12.49 10.60
CA ILE A 255 31.64 11.41 9.94
C ILE A 255 33.03 11.25 10.55
N ALA A 256 33.74 12.36 10.80
CA ALA A 256 35.08 12.33 11.38
C ALA A 256 35.10 11.71 12.79
N SER A 257 34.13 12.08 13.62
CA SER A 257 34.03 11.58 15.01
C SER A 257 33.55 10.13 15.11
N ALA A 258 32.88 9.60 14.08
CA ALA A 258 32.32 8.25 14.09
C ALA A 258 33.35 7.14 13.81
N LYS A 259 34.49 7.46 13.19
CA LYS A 259 35.55 6.48 12.84
C LYS A 259 36.15 5.76 14.06
N SER A 260 35.94 6.28 15.27
CA SER A 260 36.49 5.74 16.52
C SER A 260 35.54 4.87 17.34
N LYS A 261 34.26 4.68 16.94
CA LYS A 261 33.25 3.96 17.71
C LYS A 261 32.93 2.56 17.14
N ALA A 262 32.88 1.55 18.02
CA ALA A 262 32.63 0.14 17.66
C ALA A 262 31.19 -0.15 17.16
N ALA A 263 30.20 0.63 17.63
CA ALA A 263 28.82 0.59 17.13
C ALA A 263 28.49 1.94 16.51
N ARG A 264 28.09 1.94 15.23
CA ARG A 264 27.84 3.15 14.44
C ARG A 264 26.36 3.32 14.19
N HIS A 265 25.85 4.52 14.46
CA HIS A 265 24.44 4.85 14.26
C HIS A 265 24.05 4.71 12.77
N PRO A 266 22.90 4.12 12.40
CA PRO A 266 22.52 3.87 11.01
C PRO A 266 22.57 5.12 10.12
N ARG A 267 22.13 6.28 10.64
CA ARG A 267 22.21 7.55 9.90
C ARG A 267 23.64 7.94 9.55
N VAL A 268 24.62 7.65 10.40
CA VAL A 268 26.03 7.97 10.13
C VAL A 268 26.60 7.06 9.04
N ILE A 269 26.16 5.80 8.97
CA ILE A 269 26.53 4.88 7.89
C ILE A 269 25.97 5.41 6.55
N ALA A 270 24.73 5.88 6.54
CA ALA A 270 24.13 6.51 5.37
C ALA A 270 24.87 7.78 4.94
N LEU A 271 25.26 8.65 5.88
CA LEU A 271 26.07 9.86 5.58
C LEU A 271 27.42 9.51 4.93
N GLU A 272 28.08 8.44 5.36
CA GLU A 272 29.30 7.98 4.70
C GLU A 272 29.03 7.42 3.31
N CYS A 273 27.94 6.67 3.12
CA CYS A 273 27.51 6.22 1.80
C CYS A 273 27.30 7.41 0.85
N ILE A 274 26.60 8.45 1.31
CA ILE A 274 26.39 9.69 0.56
C ILE A 274 27.72 10.38 0.25
N ALA A 275 28.63 10.47 1.23
CA ALA A 275 29.95 11.08 1.03
C ALA A 275 30.79 10.31 -0.01
N ILE A 276 30.77 8.97 0.01
CA ILE A 276 31.47 8.16 -0.99
C ILE A 276 30.80 8.30 -2.36
N TYR A 277 29.47 8.26 -2.43
CA TYR A 277 28.72 8.45 -3.67
C TYR A 277 29.09 9.77 -4.36
N ARG A 278 29.19 10.88 -3.62
CA ARG A 278 29.52 12.21 -4.16
C ARG A 278 31.00 12.39 -4.51
N ASN A 279 31.93 11.71 -3.83
CA ASN A 279 33.38 11.97 -3.97
C ASN A 279 34.16 10.86 -4.71
N ASP A 280 33.68 9.62 -4.71
CA ASP A 280 34.32 8.46 -5.35
C ASP A 280 33.25 7.45 -5.81
N LEU A 281 32.63 7.77 -6.95
CA LEU A 281 31.58 6.96 -7.55
C LEU A 281 32.04 5.53 -7.89
N ASN A 282 33.33 5.34 -8.20
CA ASN A 282 33.88 4.02 -8.50
C ASN A 282 33.90 3.13 -7.26
N THR A 283 34.34 3.66 -6.12
CA THR A 283 34.28 2.94 -4.84
C THR A 283 32.84 2.70 -4.42
N PHE A 284 31.97 3.70 -4.54
CA PHE A 284 30.54 3.53 -4.27
C PHE A 284 29.94 2.36 -5.07
N ASN A 285 30.11 2.37 -6.39
CA ASN A 285 29.59 1.32 -7.27
C ASN A 285 30.13 -0.07 -6.94
N ARG A 286 31.41 -0.17 -6.55
CA ARG A 286 32.02 -1.44 -6.15
C ARG A 286 31.41 -1.98 -4.86
N GLU A 287 31.27 -1.15 -3.83
CA GLU A 287 30.70 -1.58 -2.54
C GLU A 287 29.20 -1.90 -2.66
N ALA A 288 28.45 -1.10 -3.41
CA ALA A 288 27.04 -1.36 -3.71
C ALA A 288 26.86 -2.72 -4.39
N ARG A 289 27.58 -2.98 -5.50
CA ARG A 289 27.55 -4.27 -6.21
C ARG A 289 27.90 -5.44 -5.31
N LYS A 290 28.92 -5.29 -4.47
CA LYS A 290 29.36 -6.33 -3.54
C LYS A 290 28.25 -6.73 -2.58
N LEU A 291 27.57 -5.76 -1.95
CA LEU A 291 26.46 -6.06 -1.04
C LEU A 291 25.26 -6.65 -1.78
N THR A 292 24.92 -6.11 -2.96
CA THR A 292 23.84 -6.62 -3.81
C THR A 292 24.01 -8.11 -4.12
N LEU A 293 25.21 -8.52 -4.53
CA LEU A 293 25.52 -9.92 -4.84
C LEU A 293 25.40 -10.83 -3.61
N GLN A 294 25.80 -10.36 -2.42
CA GLN A 294 25.66 -11.13 -1.16
C GLN A 294 24.19 -11.37 -0.79
N CYS A 295 23.32 -10.39 -1.03
CA CYS A 295 21.89 -10.54 -0.79
C CYS A 295 21.21 -11.46 -1.81
N ALA A 296 21.65 -11.43 -3.08
CA ALA A 296 21.14 -12.31 -4.13
C ALA A 296 21.41 -13.80 -3.83
N THR A 297 22.60 -14.14 -3.30
CA THR A 297 22.94 -15.53 -2.95
C THR A 297 22.25 -16.04 -1.68
N SER A 298 21.71 -15.15 -0.85
CA SER A 298 21.07 -15.51 0.43
C SER A 298 19.54 -15.70 0.31
N SER A 299 18.97 -15.38 -0.85
CA SER A 299 17.53 -15.44 -1.13
C SER A 299 17.15 -16.60 -2.07
N MET A 300 18.13 -17.43 -2.45
CA MET A 300 17.98 -18.74 -3.10
C MET A 300 18.13 -19.84 -2.05
#